data_AF-A0A1X0JAH2-F1
#
_entry.id   AF-A0A1X0JAH2-F1
#
_cell.length_a   1.000
_cell.length_b   1.000
_cell.length_c   1.000
_cell.angle_alpha   90.00
_cell.angle_beta   90.00
_cell.angle_gamma   90.00
#
_symmetry.space_group_name_H-M   'P 1'
#
loop_
_entity.id
_entity.type
_entity.pdbx_description
1 polymer ?
#
loop_
_entity_poly.entity_id
_entity_poly.type
_entity_poly.pdbx_seq_one_letter_code
_entity_poly.pdbx_strand_id
1 'polypeptide(L)'
;MPGESGLDMNELHLAPGAATKVSQEFSAAVTKLEQLRMKVAGNYFDLGMGSCAEGTSWNDALSELVSGDSDSVVSVIDAHIDTVRTWAEWAKVAQNEYDNTEHRNAESYAQLRGDTIDSNGLGVYPPPTS
;
A
#
# COMPACT_ATOMS: atom_id res chain seq x y z
N MET A 1 7.24 -13.70 16.18
CA MET A 1 7.35 -14.08 14.75
C MET A 1 6.64 -12.99 13.98
N PRO A 2 7.28 -12.36 12.99
CA PRO A 2 6.60 -11.37 12.15
C PRO A 2 5.40 -12.02 11.42
N GLY A 3 4.31 -11.26 11.26
CA GLY A 3 3.09 -11.69 10.54
C GLY A 3 3.31 -11.80 9.02
N GLU A 4 2.25 -12.07 8.24
CA GLU A 4 2.31 -12.10 6.77
C GLU A 4 2.67 -10.72 6.18
N SER A 5 2.46 -9.64 6.95
CA SER A 5 2.96 -8.29 6.64
C SER A 5 4.47 -8.10 6.84
N GLY A 6 5.17 -9.07 7.45
CA GLY A 6 6.58 -8.95 7.82
C GLY A 6 6.83 -8.10 9.08
N LEU A 7 5.78 -7.62 9.75
CA LEU A 7 5.85 -6.77 10.94
C LEU A 7 5.63 -7.60 12.22
N ASP A 8 6.31 -7.24 13.32
CA ASP A 8 6.01 -7.81 14.64
C ASP A 8 4.80 -7.09 15.26
N MET A 9 3.65 -7.74 15.14
CA MET A 9 2.36 -7.18 15.57
C MET A 9 2.23 -7.04 17.10
N ASN A 10 3.13 -7.65 17.89
CA ASN A 10 3.09 -7.51 19.35
C ASN A 10 3.76 -6.22 19.85
N GLU A 11 4.64 -5.63 19.05
CA GLU A 11 5.34 -4.37 19.37
C GLU A 11 4.80 -3.19 18.55
N LEU A 12 4.00 -3.46 17.51
CA LEU A 12 3.51 -2.45 16.60
C LEU A 12 2.24 -1.76 17.13
N HIS A 13 2.40 -0.57 17.68
CA HIS A 13 1.28 0.33 17.98
C HIS A 13 0.89 1.12 16.74
N LEU A 14 -0.15 0.69 16.02
CA LEU A 14 -0.75 1.47 14.95
C LEU A 14 -1.89 2.33 15.50
N ALA A 15 -1.91 3.61 15.14
CA ALA A 15 -3.11 4.40 15.33
C ALA A 15 -4.24 3.79 14.48
N PRO A 16 -5.48 3.70 15.00
CA PRO A 16 -6.60 3.11 14.28
C PRO A 16 -6.74 3.69 12.86
N GLY A 17 -6.74 2.81 11.85
CA GLY A 17 -6.85 3.17 10.44
C GLY A 17 -5.63 3.86 9.81
N ALA A 18 -4.48 3.92 10.47
CA ALA A 18 -3.27 4.50 9.90
C ALA A 18 -2.79 3.74 8.66
N ALA A 19 -2.78 2.41 8.70
CA ALA A 19 -2.38 1.60 7.55
C ALA A 19 -3.43 1.62 6.43
N THR A 20 -4.72 1.77 6.76
CA THR A 20 -5.78 2.08 5.78
C THR A 20 -5.50 3.39 5.03
N LYS A 21 -5.13 4.46 5.74
CA LYS A 21 -4.80 5.75 5.10
C LYS A 21 -3.59 5.61 4.18
N VAL A 22 -2.55 4.90 4.61
CA VAL A 22 -1.37 4.62 3.78
C VAL A 22 -1.75 3.84 2.52
N SER A 23 -2.59 2.81 2.64
CA SER A 23 -3.10 2.04 1.48
C SER A 23 -3.91 2.91 0.52
N GLN A 24 -4.72 3.84 1.03
CA GLN A 24 -5.47 4.81 0.21
C GLN A 24 -4.55 5.78 -0.53
N GLU A 25 -3.53 6.31 0.12
CA GLU A 25 -2.54 7.21 -0.51
C GLU A 25 -1.75 6.49 -1.60
N PHE A 26 -1.33 5.24 -1.37
CA PHE A 26 -0.69 4.45 -2.42
C PHE A 26 -1.64 4.18 -3.59
N SER A 27 -2.91 3.86 -3.31
CA SER A 27 -3.91 3.67 -4.37
C SER A 27 -4.12 4.95 -5.19
N ALA A 28 -4.19 6.11 -4.55
CA ALA A 28 -4.30 7.41 -5.24
C ALA A 28 -3.04 7.73 -6.05
N ALA A 29 -1.85 7.35 -5.56
CA ALA A 29 -0.60 7.48 -6.31
C ALA A 29 -0.59 6.60 -7.56
N VAL A 30 -1.09 5.36 -7.49
CA VAL A 30 -1.25 4.47 -8.65
C VAL A 30 -2.10 5.12 -9.74
N THR A 31 -3.26 5.70 -9.38
CA THR A 31 -4.11 6.40 -10.36
C THR A 31 -3.38 7.55 -11.05
N LYS A 32 -2.56 8.33 -10.32
CA LYS A 32 -1.77 9.42 -10.91
C LYS A 32 -0.68 8.88 -11.86
N LEU A 33 -0.04 7.77 -11.50
CA LEU A 33 0.97 7.12 -12.34
C LEU A 33 0.35 6.53 -13.61
N GLU A 34 -0.84 5.92 -13.53
CA GLU A 34 -1.58 5.43 -14.70
C GLU A 34 -1.95 6.59 -15.66
N GLN A 35 -2.37 7.73 -15.11
CA GLN A 35 -2.63 8.93 -15.92
C GLN A 35 -1.35 9.45 -16.59
N LEU A 36 -0.23 9.47 -15.86
CA LEU A 36 1.07 9.86 -16.42
C LEU A 36 1.48 8.91 -17.53
N ARG A 37 1.37 7.60 -17.32
CA ARG A 37 1.65 6.56 -18.32
C ARG A 37 0.86 6.80 -19.60
N MET A 38 -0.46 6.98 -19.50
CA MET A 38 -1.32 7.25 -20.66
C MET A 38 -0.92 8.53 -21.40
N LYS A 39 -0.58 9.59 -20.65
CA LYS A 39 -0.13 10.86 -21.25
C LYS A 39 1.19 10.71 -21.99
N VAL A 40 2.14 9.95 -21.43
CA VAL A 40 3.45 9.71 -22.04
C VAL A 40 3.30 8.84 -23.29
N ALA A 41 2.57 7.73 -23.20
CA ALA A 41 2.32 6.82 -24.32
C ALA A 41 1.50 7.46 -25.46
N GLY A 42 0.66 8.46 -25.14
CA GLY A 42 -0.12 9.20 -26.12
C GLY A 42 0.64 10.33 -26.84
N ASN A 43 1.89 10.61 -26.48
CA ASN A 43 2.68 11.61 -27.21
C ASN A 43 3.17 11.02 -28.52
N TYR A 44 2.76 11.65 -29.62
CA TYR A 44 3.32 11.39 -30.93
C TYR A 44 4.57 12.25 -31.12
N PHE A 45 5.68 11.62 -31.50
CA PHE A 45 6.95 12.30 -31.75
C PHE A 45 7.15 12.49 -33.24
N ASP A 46 7.03 13.74 -33.68
CA ASP A 46 7.47 14.16 -35.00
C ASP A 46 8.41 15.35 -34.85
N LEU A 47 9.69 15.11 -35.17
CA LEU A 47 10.73 16.13 -35.14
C LEU A 47 10.64 17.13 -36.30
N GLY A 48 9.65 16.98 -37.19
CA GLY A 48 9.38 17.92 -38.28
C GLY A 48 10.42 17.86 -39.40
N MET A 49 11.22 16.80 -39.45
CA MET A 49 12.26 16.61 -40.47
C MET A 49 11.71 16.00 -41.78
N GLY A 50 10.39 15.75 -41.84
CA GLY A 50 9.73 15.11 -42.98
C GLY A 50 10.12 13.63 -43.12
N SER A 51 9.93 13.09 -44.32
CA SER A 51 10.17 11.67 -44.64
C SER A 51 11.59 11.37 -45.14
N CYS A 52 12.58 12.20 -44.77
CA CYS A 52 13.99 11.85 -45.00
C CYS A 52 14.39 10.68 -44.08
N ALA A 53 15.40 9.91 -44.49
CA ALA A 53 15.83 8.71 -43.76
C ALA A 53 16.28 9.05 -42.33
N GLU A 54 16.97 10.17 -42.15
CA GLU A 54 17.36 10.69 -40.85
C GLU A 54 16.13 11.07 -40.01
N GLY A 55 15.12 11.69 -40.61
CA GLY A 55 13.84 12.04 -39.97
C GLY A 55 13.15 10.83 -39.36
N THR A 56 12.95 9.81 -40.17
CA THR A 56 12.36 8.55 -39.73
C THR A 56 13.19 7.90 -38.62
N SER A 57 14.52 7.80 -38.81
CA SER A 57 15.39 7.16 -37.82
C SER A 57 15.36 7.84 -36.45
N TRP A 58 15.30 9.18 -36.41
CA TRP A 58 15.22 9.91 -35.15
C TRP A 58 13.85 9.81 -34.49
N ASN A 59 12.77 9.87 -35.28
CA ASN A 59 11.42 9.69 -34.77
C ASN A 59 11.23 8.28 -34.19
N ASP A 60 11.75 7.25 -34.85
CA ASP A 60 11.74 5.86 -34.38
C ASP A 60 12.52 5.70 -33.06
N ALA A 61 13.74 6.25 -33.00
CA ALA A 61 14.56 6.20 -31.78
C ALA A 61 13.89 6.90 -30.59
N LEU A 62 13.20 8.02 -30.84
CA LEU A 62 12.48 8.75 -29.80
C LEU A 62 11.20 8.02 -29.37
N SER A 63 10.49 7.39 -30.31
CA SER A 63 9.35 6.53 -30.01
C SER A 63 9.76 5.34 -29.13
N GLU A 64 10.90 4.70 -29.44
CA GLU A 64 11.45 3.59 -28.66
C GLU A 64 11.86 4.06 -27.25
N LEU A 65 12.57 5.17 -27.13
CA LEU A 65 12.97 5.74 -25.84
C LEU A 65 11.77 6.05 -24.93
N VAL A 66 10.64 6.47 -25.51
CA VAL A 66 9.48 6.89 -24.72
C VAL A 66 8.52 5.73 -24.45
N SER A 67 8.25 4.89 -25.45
CA SER A 67 7.17 3.91 -25.43
C SER A 67 7.59 2.48 -25.76
N GLY A 68 8.90 2.24 -25.95
CA GLY A 68 9.43 0.90 -26.18
C GLY A 68 9.18 -0.06 -25.00
N ASP A 69 9.35 -1.35 -25.26
CA ASP A 69 8.99 -2.41 -24.30
C ASP A 69 9.94 -2.48 -23.10
N SER A 70 11.19 -2.05 -23.25
CA SER A 70 12.23 -2.11 -22.21
C SER A 70 13.01 -0.80 -22.12
N ASP A 71 13.37 -0.40 -20.90
CA ASP A 71 14.16 0.79 -20.59
C ASP A 71 13.57 2.13 -21.09
N SER A 72 12.32 2.11 -21.56
CA SER A 72 11.57 3.28 -21.98
C SER A 72 10.95 4.02 -20.80
N VAL A 73 10.58 5.28 -21.00
CA VAL A 73 9.86 6.06 -19.99
C VAL A 73 8.57 5.36 -19.53
N VAL A 74 7.80 4.79 -20.46
CA VAL A 74 6.58 4.04 -20.13
C VAL A 74 6.91 2.80 -19.29
N SER A 75 7.94 2.03 -19.65
CA SER A 75 8.32 0.82 -18.90
C SER A 75 8.75 1.13 -17.46
N VAL A 76 9.45 2.25 -17.24
CA VAL A 76 9.85 2.71 -15.90
C VAL A 76 8.63 3.12 -15.07
N ILE A 77 7.66 3.79 -15.68
CA ILE A 77 6.39 4.13 -15.02
C ILE A 77 5.63 2.86 -14.63
N ASP A 78 5.58 1.85 -15.52
CA ASP A 78 4.94 0.57 -15.25
C ASP A 78 5.58 -0.15 -14.05
N ALA A 79 6.91 -0.22 -14.00
CA ALA A 79 7.62 -0.80 -12.85
C ALA A 79 7.30 -0.09 -11.53
N HIS A 80 7.13 1.25 -11.56
CA HIS A 80 6.72 2.01 -10.37
C HIS A 80 5.26 1.73 -9.99
N ILE A 81 4.35 1.61 -10.96
CA ILE A 81 2.96 1.24 -10.71
C ILE A 81 2.89 -0.11 -9.98
N ASP A 82 3.62 -1.10 -10.46
CA ASP A 82 3.64 -2.44 -9.85
C ASP A 82 4.15 -2.39 -8.41
N THR A 83 5.25 -1.69 -8.17
CA THR A 83 5.83 -1.51 -6.82
C THR A 83 4.83 -0.85 -5.87
N VAL A 84 4.20 0.24 -6.29
CA VAL A 84 3.26 0.97 -5.43
C VAL A 84 1.99 0.15 -5.17
N ARG A 85 1.51 -0.62 -6.15
CA ARG A 85 0.40 -1.57 -5.95
C ARG A 85 0.74 -2.62 -4.91
N THR A 86 1.95 -3.18 -4.93
CA THR A 86 2.41 -4.12 -3.91
C THR A 86 2.40 -3.49 -2.52
N TRP A 87 2.88 -2.25 -2.38
CA TRP A 87 2.86 -1.55 -1.09
C TRP A 87 1.44 -1.23 -0.60
N ALA A 88 0.52 -0.89 -1.51
CA ALA A 88 -0.89 -0.67 -1.16
C ALA A 88 -1.53 -1.94 -0.58
N GLU A 89 -1.21 -3.10 -1.16
CA GLU A 89 -1.70 -4.40 -0.68
C GLU A 89 -1.07 -4.77 0.67
N TRP A 90 0.24 -4.58 0.83
CA TRP A 90 0.90 -4.83 2.11
C TRP A 90 0.34 -3.97 3.24
N ALA A 91 0.08 -2.68 2.98
CA ALA A 91 -0.54 -1.79 3.96
C ALA A 91 -1.95 -2.28 4.37
N LYS A 92 -2.72 -2.80 3.42
CA LYS A 92 -4.04 -3.37 3.68
C LYS A 92 -3.97 -4.66 4.50
N VAL A 93 -3.04 -5.56 4.17
CA VAL A 93 -2.78 -6.78 4.95
C VAL A 93 -2.37 -6.42 6.37
N ALA A 94 -1.45 -5.47 6.56
CA ALA A 94 -0.99 -5.03 7.87
C ALA A 94 -2.13 -4.46 8.74
N GLN A 95 -3.04 -3.66 8.17
CA GLN A 95 -4.21 -3.18 8.91
C GLN A 95 -5.11 -4.35 9.33
N ASN A 96 -5.41 -5.29 8.42
CA ASN A 96 -6.25 -6.44 8.74
C ASN A 96 -5.63 -7.31 9.84
N GLU A 97 -4.31 -7.54 9.80
CA GLU A 97 -3.60 -8.28 10.85
C GLU A 97 -3.65 -7.54 12.19
N TYR A 98 -3.54 -6.22 12.18
CA TYR A 98 -3.64 -5.40 13.37
C TYR A 98 -5.04 -5.48 13.97
N ASP A 99 -6.08 -5.25 13.16
CA ASP A 99 -7.47 -5.29 13.59
C ASP A 99 -7.85 -6.66 14.15
N ASN A 100 -7.38 -7.75 13.52
CA ASN A 100 -7.61 -9.11 13.99
C ASN A 100 -6.88 -9.41 15.30
N THR A 101 -5.65 -8.91 15.46
CA THR A 101 -4.89 -9.05 16.71
C THR A 101 -5.55 -8.26 17.83
N GLU A 102 -5.97 -7.03 17.57
CA GLU A 102 -6.68 -6.19 18.54
C GLU A 102 -8.02 -6.82 18.94
N HIS A 103 -8.78 -7.35 17.97
CA HIS A 103 -10.03 -8.04 18.22
C HIS A 103 -9.83 -9.30 19.08
N ARG A 104 -8.85 -10.15 18.75
CA ARG A 104 -8.52 -11.34 19.55
C ARG A 104 -8.04 -10.98 20.96
N ASN A 105 -7.22 -9.94 21.08
CA ASN A 105 -6.76 -9.46 22.38
C ASN A 105 -7.97 -8.98 23.22
N ALA A 106 -8.87 -8.19 22.63
CA ALA A 106 -10.10 -7.75 23.29
C ALA A 106 -11.01 -8.90 23.74
N GLU A 107 -11.10 -9.98 22.96
CA GLU A 107 -11.84 -11.19 23.35
C GLU A 107 -11.11 -12.03 24.42
N SER A 108 -9.77 -12.00 24.43
CA SER A 108 -8.93 -12.74 25.38
C SER A 108 -8.87 -12.11 26.77
N TYR A 109 -9.08 -10.79 26.87
CA TYR A 109 -9.29 -10.15 28.16
C TYR A 109 -10.68 -10.55 28.64
N ALA A 110 -10.74 -11.41 29.65
CA ALA A 110 -11.99 -11.71 30.33
C ALA A 110 -12.69 -10.39 30.66
N GLN A 111 -13.89 -10.16 30.11
CA GLN A 111 -14.75 -9.07 30.58
C GLN A 111 -14.78 -9.20 32.09
N LEU A 112 -14.25 -8.18 32.79
CA LEU A 112 -14.37 -8.10 34.23
C LEU A 112 -15.87 -8.17 34.53
N ARG A 113 -16.33 -9.32 35.01
CA ARG A 113 -17.72 -9.49 35.38
C ARG A 113 -17.96 -8.59 36.58
N GLY A 114 -19.14 -7.97 36.68
CA GLY A 114 -19.44 -7.00 37.75
C GLY A 114 -19.35 -7.54 39.19
N ASP A 115 -19.21 -8.86 39.35
CA ASP A 115 -18.93 -9.57 40.61
C ASP A 115 -17.43 -9.70 40.94
N THR A 116 -16.55 -9.36 40.00
CA THR A 116 -15.08 -9.39 40.12
C THR A 116 -14.44 -8.00 40.21
N ILE A 117 -15.26 -6.94 40.27
CA ILE A 117 -14.81 -5.54 40.32
C ILE A 117 -15.25 -4.91 41.65
N ASP A 118 -14.34 -4.25 42.36
CA ASP A 118 -14.68 -3.48 43.55
C ASP A 118 -15.43 -2.18 43.20
N SER A 119 -15.93 -1.46 44.21
CA SER A 119 -16.63 -0.17 44.03
C SER A 119 -15.77 0.94 43.40
N ASN A 120 -14.48 0.69 43.19
CA ASN A 120 -13.50 1.60 42.59
C ASN A 120 -13.08 1.18 41.18
N GLY A 121 -13.64 0.10 40.62
CA GLY A 121 -13.31 -0.36 39.28
C GLY A 121 -12.10 -1.30 39.19
N LEU A 122 -11.57 -1.79 40.31
CA LEU A 122 -10.39 -2.66 40.36
C LEU A 122 -10.78 -4.14 40.52
N GLY A 123 -10.05 -5.02 39.84
CA GLY A 123 -10.25 -6.48 39.93
C GLY A 123 -9.97 -7.01 41.34
N VAL A 124 -10.90 -7.77 41.91
CA VAL A 124 -10.77 -8.35 43.25
C VAL A 124 -9.88 -9.60 43.19
N TYR A 125 -8.78 -9.61 43.96
CA TYR A 125 -7.92 -10.79 44.16
C TYR A 125 -7.70 -11.06 45.65
N PRO A 126 -7.84 -12.32 46.12
CA PRO A 126 -8.21 -13.51 45.38
C PRO A 126 -9.72 -13.53 45.02
N PRO A 127 -10.13 -14.30 43.99
CA PRO A 127 -11.53 -14.37 43.58
C PRO A 127 -12.43 -14.87 44.72
N PRO A 128 -13.65 -14.35 44.89
CA PRO A 128 -14.56 -14.79 45.92
C PRO A 128 -14.92 -16.27 45.74
N THR A 129 -14.66 -17.07 46.77
CA THR A 129 -15.08 -18.47 46.82
C THR A 129 -16.52 -18.55 47.29
N SER A 130 -17.41 -18.90 46.36
CA SER A 130 -18.83 -19.32 46.50
C SER A 130 -19.77 -18.45 47.32
#